data_AF-A0A382HYB7-F1
#
_entry.id   AF-A0A382HYB7-F1
#
_cell.length_a   1.000
_cell.length_b   1.000
_cell.length_c   1.000
_cell.angle_alpha   90.00
_cell.angle_beta   90.00
_cell.angle_gamma   90.00
#
_symmetry.space_group_name_H-M   'P 1'
#
loop_
_entity.id
_entity.type
_entity.pdbx_description
1 polymer ?
#
loop_
_entity_poly.entity_id
_entity_poly.type
_entity_poly.pdbx_seq_one_letter_code
_entity_poly.pdbx_strand_id
1 'polypeptide(L)'
;MLLLRIIRKEVLHNVLSFRFAVTYALLFILVVVSMFLMGSQHRTKVDEYIRAEGQLTTKLDEITNTPDANEQFQKVIQADLPGARAPRPLSVLARGLEGSLPTQVSSRNRFVTRSSDDRLGRNVLYDVFQTPDFAYVVNIVLSLLALLFVFDSICGEKERGTLKVLLSNSVPRDTVLLGKWVGGYLSISAPFAVAVVGGFVYLS
;
A
#
# COMPACT_ATOMS: atom_id res chain seq x y z
N MET A 1 -1.35 8.04 37.86
CA MET A 1 -0.94 9.44 37.54
C MET A 1 0.51 9.55 37.04
N LEU A 2 1.46 8.81 37.60
CA LEU A 2 2.88 8.88 37.22
C LEU A 2 3.17 8.42 35.77
N LEU A 3 2.56 7.30 35.34
CA LEU A 3 2.67 6.78 33.98
C LEU A 3 2.25 7.82 32.91
N LEU A 4 1.09 8.44 33.09
CA LEU A 4 0.55 9.41 32.13
C LEU A 4 1.42 10.68 32.02
N ARG A 5 2.05 11.10 33.12
CA ARG A 5 3.04 12.20 33.09
C ARG A 5 4.29 11.82 32.31
N ILE A 6 4.79 10.60 32.48
CA ILE A 6 5.95 10.10 31.73
C ILE A 6 5.61 10.04 30.23
N ILE A 7 4.44 9.48 29.87
CA ILE A 7 3.97 9.43 28.48
C ILE A 7 3.87 10.84 27.90
N ARG A 8 3.21 11.78 28.60
CA ARG A 8 3.08 13.16 28.11
C ARG A 8 4.42 13.84 27.91
N LYS A 9 5.36 13.67 28.86
CA LYS A 9 6.72 14.21 28.73
C LYS A 9 7.44 13.61 27.52
N GLU A 10 7.31 12.31 27.30
CA GLU A 10 7.97 11.63 26.19
C GLU A 10 7.40 12.06 24.83
N VAL A 11 6.07 12.14 24.71
CA VAL A 11 5.39 12.63 23.52
C VAL A 11 5.79 14.08 23.24
N LEU A 12 5.77 14.95 24.25
CA LEU A 12 6.15 16.35 24.06
C LEU A 12 7.61 16.49 23.62
N HIS A 13 8.52 15.71 24.22
CA HIS A 13 9.94 15.71 23.87
C HIS A 13 10.16 15.23 22.43
N ASN A 14 9.44 14.20 21.99
CA ASN A 14 9.54 13.71 20.62
C ASN A 14 8.92 14.68 19.62
N VAL A 15 7.71 15.18 19.87
CA VAL A 15 6.99 16.08 18.96
C VAL A 15 7.69 17.42 18.79
N LEU A 16 8.29 17.97 19.86
CA LEU A 16 9.07 19.22 19.78
C LEU A 16 10.47 19.05 19.17
N SER A 17 10.88 17.82 18.85
CA SER A 17 12.19 17.58 18.29
C SER A 17 12.23 17.94 16.81
N PHE A 18 13.30 18.61 16.36
CA PHE A 18 13.48 18.90 14.92
C PHE A 18 13.44 17.64 14.05
N ARG A 19 13.97 16.51 14.55
CA ARG A 19 13.93 15.22 13.86
C ARG A 19 12.51 14.73 13.59
N PHE A 20 11.57 15.08 14.47
CA PHE A 20 10.17 14.70 14.31
C PHE A 20 9.53 15.43 13.14
N ALA A 21 9.82 16.73 12.99
CA ALA A 21 9.36 17.49 11.83
C ALA A 21 9.89 16.91 10.52
N VAL A 22 11.17 16.55 10.46
CA VAL A 22 11.81 15.97 9.25
C VAL A 22 11.22 14.60 8.93
N THR A 23 11.14 13.71 9.90
CA THR A 23 10.59 12.35 9.70
C THR A 23 9.11 12.39 9.37
N TYR A 24 8.35 13.31 9.96
CA TYR A 24 6.96 13.54 9.61
C TYR A 24 6.81 14.04 8.17
N ALA A 25 7.57 15.07 7.77
CA ALA A 25 7.52 15.59 6.41
C ALA A 25 7.87 14.50 5.38
N LEU A 26 8.91 13.72 5.65
CA LEU A 26 9.31 12.58 4.82
C LEU A 26 8.18 11.54 4.73
N LEU A 27 7.60 11.13 5.86
CA LEU A 27 6.50 10.16 5.88
C LEU A 27 5.28 10.69 5.14
N PHE A 28 4.92 11.95 5.34
CA PHE A 28 3.78 12.59 4.69
C PHE A 28 3.96 12.62 3.17
N ILE A 29 5.12 13.09 2.68
CA ILE A 29 5.43 13.10 1.25
C ILE A 29 5.37 11.68 0.70
N LEU A 30 5.97 10.71 1.38
CA LEU A 30 6.00 9.32 0.92
C LEU A 30 4.59 8.72 0.81
N VAL A 31 3.74 8.92 1.83
CA VAL A 31 2.36 8.44 1.85
C VAL A 31 1.53 9.09 0.74
N VAL A 32 1.62 10.42 0.58
CA VAL A 32 0.89 11.15 -0.46
C VAL A 32 1.33 10.71 -1.86
N VAL A 33 2.64 10.60 -2.10
CA VAL A 33 3.17 10.14 -3.39
C VAL A 33 2.74 8.70 -3.68
N SER A 34 2.82 7.81 -2.69
CA SER A 34 2.36 6.42 -2.86
C SER A 34 0.87 6.34 -3.14
N MET A 35 0.02 7.08 -2.42
CA MET A 35 -1.42 7.12 -2.69
C MET A 35 -1.73 7.72 -4.07
N PHE A 36 -1.01 8.76 -4.50
CA PHE A 36 -1.17 9.34 -5.83
C PHE A 36 -0.84 8.33 -6.93
N LEU A 37 0.31 7.67 -6.85
CA LEU A 37 0.73 6.65 -7.82
C LEU A 37 -0.28 5.51 -7.90
N MET A 38 -0.84 5.11 -6.76
CA MET A 38 -1.79 4.00 -6.68
C MET A 38 -3.18 4.38 -7.19
N GLY A 39 -3.63 5.61 -6.89
CA GLY A 39 -4.85 6.18 -7.44
C GLY A 39 -4.80 6.30 -8.96
N SER A 40 -3.67 6.78 -9.52
CA SER A 40 -3.51 6.85 -10.98
C SER A 40 -3.51 5.46 -11.63
N GLN A 41 -2.80 4.49 -11.04
CA GLN A 41 -2.77 3.13 -11.54
C GLN A 41 -4.15 2.45 -11.49
N HIS A 42 -4.93 2.70 -10.44
CA HIS A 42 -6.27 2.13 -10.33
C HIS A 42 -7.20 2.66 -11.42
N ARG A 43 -7.15 3.97 -11.71
CA ARG A 43 -7.92 4.56 -12.81
C ARG A 43 -7.59 3.91 -14.15
N THR A 44 -6.30 3.75 -14.45
CA THR A 44 -5.86 3.06 -15.67
C THR A 44 -6.42 1.64 -15.77
N LYS A 45 -6.40 0.87 -14.67
CA LYS A 45 -6.95 -0.49 -14.65
C LYS A 45 -8.47 -0.54 -14.84
N VAL A 46 -9.20 0.44 -14.32
CA VAL A 46 -10.65 0.56 -14.53
C VAL A 46 -10.95 0.86 -16.00
N ASP A 47 -10.20 1.78 -16.61
CA ASP A 47 -10.36 2.12 -18.03
C ASP A 47 -10.04 0.91 -18.93
N GLU A 48 -9.00 0.16 -18.61
CA GLU A 48 -8.65 -1.09 -19.31
C GLU A 48 -9.76 -2.14 -19.19
N TYR A 49 -10.35 -2.29 -18.00
CA TYR A 49 -11.47 -3.21 -17.77
C TYR A 49 -12.71 -2.82 -18.59
N ILE A 50 -13.08 -1.54 -18.57
CA ILE A 50 -14.24 -1.03 -19.34
C ILE A 50 -14.02 -1.23 -20.85
N ARG A 51 -12.80 -0.98 -21.35
CA ARG A 51 -12.46 -1.20 -22.76
C ARG A 51 -12.52 -2.68 -23.13
N ALA A 52 -12.02 -3.56 -22.26
CA ALA A 52 -12.05 -5.00 -22.48
C ALA A 52 -13.49 -5.54 -22.55
N GLU A 53 -14.36 -5.07 -21.65
CA GLU A 53 -15.78 -5.43 -21.65
C GLU A 53 -16.51 -4.91 -22.89
N GLY A 54 -16.26 -3.67 -23.31
CA GLY A 54 -16.83 -3.12 -24.55
C GLY A 54 -16.39 -3.85 -25.82
N GLN A 55 -15.13 -4.32 -25.87
CA GLN A 55 -14.66 -5.17 -26.97
C GLN A 55 -15.32 -6.55 -26.96
N LEU A 56 -15.58 -7.11 -25.78
CA LEU A 56 -16.26 -8.38 -25.62
C LEU A 56 -17.72 -8.30 -26.09
N THR A 57 -18.46 -7.26 -25.67
CA THR A 57 -19.86 -7.06 -26.09
C THR A 57 -19.98 -6.84 -27.59
N THR A 58 -19.11 -6.01 -28.18
CA THR A 58 -19.10 -5.76 -29.63
C THR A 58 -18.86 -7.05 -30.43
N LYS A 59 -17.93 -7.90 -29.98
CA LYS A 59 -17.67 -9.21 -30.60
C LYS A 59 -18.85 -10.17 -30.45
N LEU A 60 -19.51 -10.17 -29.29
CA LEU A 60 -20.71 -10.99 -29.06
C LEU A 60 -21.87 -10.54 -29.94
N ASP A 61 -22.05 -9.25 -30.14
CA ASP A 61 -23.08 -8.69 -31.03
C ASP A 61 -22.79 -9.04 -32.50
N GLU A 62 -21.54 -8.96 -32.95
CA GLU A 62 -21.14 -9.37 -34.30
C GLU A 62 -21.43 -10.86 -34.56
N ILE A 63 -21.17 -11.71 -33.57
CA ILE A 63 -21.47 -13.14 -33.63
C ILE A 63 -22.98 -13.38 -33.61
N THR A 64 -23.73 -12.68 -32.78
CA THR A 64 -25.19 -12.86 -32.61
C THR A 64 -25.97 -12.37 -33.83
N ASN A 65 -25.51 -11.31 -34.49
CA ASN A 65 -26.13 -10.74 -35.68
C ASN A 65 -25.77 -11.47 -36.99
N THR A 66 -24.95 -12.53 -36.95
CA THR A 66 -24.65 -13.35 -38.13
C THR A 66 -25.87 -14.22 -38.48
N PRO A 67 -26.52 -14.06 -39.65
CA PRO A 67 -27.77 -14.76 -39.98
C PRO A 67 -27.62 -16.28 -40.15
N ASP A 68 -26.44 -16.74 -40.59
CA ASP A 68 -26.16 -18.15 -40.86
C ASP A 68 -25.71 -18.89 -39.60
N ALA A 69 -26.51 -19.86 -39.14
CA ALA A 69 -26.24 -20.65 -37.93
C ALA A 69 -24.90 -21.41 -37.99
N ASN A 70 -24.49 -21.87 -39.18
CA ASN A 70 -23.22 -22.57 -39.37
C ASN A 70 -22.02 -21.60 -39.28
N GLU A 71 -22.16 -20.39 -39.84
CA GLU A 71 -21.12 -19.36 -39.77
C GLU A 71 -21.02 -18.79 -38.34
N GLN A 72 -22.15 -18.63 -37.66
CA GLN A 72 -22.22 -18.25 -36.25
C GLN A 72 -21.50 -19.27 -35.36
N PHE A 73 -21.77 -20.57 -35.52
CA PHE A 73 -21.10 -21.63 -34.75
C PHE A 73 -19.59 -21.66 -35.00
N GLN A 74 -19.14 -21.48 -36.24
CA GLN A 74 -17.72 -21.38 -36.57
C GLN A 74 -17.07 -20.14 -35.94
N LYS A 75 -17.74 -18.98 -35.99
CA LYS A 75 -17.26 -17.75 -35.35
C LYS A 75 -17.18 -17.89 -33.83
N VAL A 76 -18.14 -18.53 -33.16
CA VAL A 76 -18.10 -18.79 -31.71
C VAL A 76 -16.90 -19.68 -31.33
N ILE A 77 -16.64 -20.75 -32.10
CA ILE A 77 -15.53 -21.67 -31.81
C ILE A 77 -14.17 -21.02 -32.05
N GLN A 78 -14.07 -20.13 -33.04
CA GLN A 78 -12.82 -19.47 -33.40
C GLN A 78 -12.57 -18.17 -32.62
N ALA A 79 -13.62 -17.52 -32.14
CA ALA A 79 -13.52 -16.28 -31.38
C ALA A 79 -12.88 -16.53 -30.01
N ASP A 80 -11.92 -15.68 -29.67
CA ASP A 80 -11.47 -15.57 -28.29
C ASP A 80 -12.39 -14.62 -27.53
N LEU A 81 -13.06 -15.16 -26.51
CA LEU A 81 -13.94 -14.44 -25.60
C LEU A 81 -13.22 -14.33 -24.24
N PRO A 82 -12.29 -13.38 -24.08
CA PRO A 82 -11.54 -13.26 -22.84
C PRO A 82 -12.46 -12.86 -21.70
N GLY A 83 -12.41 -13.60 -20.59
CA GLY A 83 -13.02 -13.19 -19.33
C GLY A 83 -12.17 -12.09 -18.69
N ALA A 84 -12.65 -10.85 -18.72
CA ALA A 84 -12.02 -9.73 -18.04
C ALA A 84 -12.32 -9.76 -16.53
N ARG A 85 -11.30 -9.59 -15.70
CA ARG A 85 -11.44 -9.57 -14.24
C ARG A 85 -11.62 -8.14 -13.74
N ALA A 86 -12.68 -7.90 -12.95
CA ALA A 86 -12.92 -6.60 -12.35
C ALA A 86 -11.77 -6.21 -11.37
N PRO A 87 -11.26 -4.95 -11.44
CA PRO A 87 -10.22 -4.48 -10.53
C PRO A 87 -10.76 -4.40 -9.10
N ARG A 88 -9.99 -4.90 -8.12
CA ARG A 88 -10.41 -4.83 -6.72
C ARG A 88 -10.39 -3.37 -6.20
N PRO A 89 -11.43 -2.91 -5.47
CA PRO A 89 -11.47 -1.54 -4.95
C PRO A 89 -10.35 -1.26 -3.94
N LEU A 90 -9.92 -2.28 -3.19
CA LEU A 90 -8.80 -2.17 -2.23
C LEU A 90 -7.42 -2.06 -2.91
N SER A 91 -7.34 -2.24 -4.23
CA SER A 91 -6.08 -2.09 -4.98
C SER A 91 -5.54 -0.67 -5.00
N VAL A 92 -6.32 0.32 -4.55
CA VAL A 92 -5.87 1.70 -4.34
C VAL A 92 -5.01 1.85 -3.08
N LEU A 93 -5.13 0.94 -2.11
CA LEU A 93 -4.40 0.99 -0.83
C LEU A 93 -3.32 -0.09 -0.74
N ALA A 94 -3.61 -1.31 -1.21
CA ALA A 94 -2.65 -2.41 -1.23
C ALA A 94 -2.77 -3.20 -2.52
N ARG A 95 -1.66 -3.32 -3.27
CA ARG A 95 -1.68 -3.95 -4.58
C ARG A 95 -1.82 -5.46 -4.43
N GLY A 96 -1.14 -6.04 -3.43
CA GLY A 96 -1.18 -7.46 -3.13
C GLY A 96 -0.93 -8.31 -4.38
N LEU A 97 -1.79 -9.30 -4.62
CA LEU A 97 -1.72 -10.19 -5.79
C LEU A 97 -2.28 -9.56 -7.08
N GLU A 98 -2.83 -8.35 -7.03
CA GLU A 98 -3.37 -7.66 -8.21
C GLU A 98 -2.28 -7.24 -9.20
N GLY A 99 -1.01 -7.27 -8.78
CA GLY A 99 0.14 -7.13 -9.68
C GLY A 99 0.51 -8.42 -10.42
N SER A 100 0.21 -9.58 -9.85
CA SER A 100 0.65 -10.89 -10.36
C SER A 100 -0.46 -11.68 -11.08
N LEU A 101 -1.72 -11.33 -10.85
CA LEU A 101 -2.87 -11.96 -11.47
C LEU A 101 -3.10 -11.44 -12.90
N PRO A 102 -3.48 -12.31 -13.86
CA PRO A 102 -3.83 -11.88 -15.20
C PRO A 102 -5.09 -11.01 -15.18
N THR A 103 -5.10 -9.96 -15.99
CA THR A 103 -6.24 -9.05 -16.14
C THR A 103 -7.31 -9.69 -17.02
N GLN A 104 -6.90 -10.53 -17.98
CA GLN A 104 -7.79 -11.26 -18.90
C GLN A 104 -7.42 -12.74 -19.00
N VAL A 105 -8.44 -13.59 -19.05
CA VAL A 105 -8.30 -15.04 -19.28
C VAL A 105 -8.96 -15.41 -20.60
N SER A 106 -8.14 -15.79 -21.59
CA SER A 106 -8.60 -16.26 -22.90
C SER A 106 -9.45 -17.52 -22.79
N SER A 107 -10.58 -17.56 -23.49
CA SER A 107 -11.48 -18.74 -23.56
C SER A 107 -10.93 -19.81 -24.52
N ARG A 108 -10.05 -19.41 -25.45
CA ARG A 108 -9.42 -20.29 -26.44
C ARG A 108 -8.42 -21.28 -25.84
N ASN A 109 -8.00 -21.06 -24.60
CA ASN A 109 -6.92 -21.81 -23.95
C ASN A 109 -7.31 -23.20 -23.43
N ARG A 110 -8.42 -23.78 -23.91
CA ARG A 110 -8.95 -25.06 -23.42
C ARG A 110 -8.13 -26.28 -23.85
N PHE A 111 -7.25 -26.16 -24.86
CA PHE A 111 -6.46 -27.30 -25.40
C PHE A 111 -4.95 -27.07 -25.55
N VAL A 112 -4.46 -25.84 -25.40
CA VAL A 112 -3.03 -25.55 -25.42
C VAL A 112 -2.77 -24.65 -24.22
N THR A 113 -1.87 -25.04 -23.33
CA THR A 113 -1.43 -24.20 -22.20
C THR A 113 -0.62 -23.01 -22.74
N ARG A 114 -1.25 -22.07 -23.45
CA ARG A 114 -0.63 -20.78 -23.76
C ARG A 114 -1.04 -19.83 -22.64
N SER A 115 -0.13 -19.56 -21.71
CA SER A 115 -0.41 -18.53 -20.72
C SER A 115 -0.75 -17.25 -21.47
N SER A 116 -1.85 -16.57 -21.11
CA SER A 116 -2.32 -15.33 -21.74
C SER A 116 -1.14 -14.45 -22.17
N ASP A 117 -1.15 -13.96 -23.42
CA ASP A 117 -0.10 -13.08 -23.98
C ASP A 117 0.25 -11.88 -23.07
N ASP A 118 -0.65 -11.52 -22.16
CA ASP A 118 -0.43 -10.60 -21.03
C ASP A 118 0.81 -10.92 -20.17
N ARG A 119 1.28 -12.17 -20.10
CA ARG A 119 2.52 -12.54 -19.39
C ARG A 119 3.77 -12.29 -20.22
N LEU A 120 3.67 -12.33 -21.55
CA LEU A 120 4.81 -12.22 -22.48
C LEU A 120 5.18 -10.77 -22.78
N GLY A 121 4.22 -9.83 -22.66
CA GLY A 121 4.48 -8.38 -22.76
C GLY A 121 4.93 -7.71 -21.47
N ARG A 122 5.00 -8.45 -20.35
CA ARG A 122 5.29 -7.88 -19.03
C ARG A 122 6.78 -7.66 -18.86
N ASN A 123 7.18 -6.41 -18.67
CA ASN A 123 8.57 -6.06 -18.41
C ASN A 123 9.04 -6.77 -17.13
N VAL A 124 9.94 -7.75 -17.25
CA VAL A 124 10.47 -8.57 -16.14
C VAL A 124 11.05 -7.68 -15.02
N LEU A 125 11.59 -6.52 -15.40
CA LEU A 125 12.05 -5.47 -14.49
C LEU A 125 10.95 -4.96 -13.53
N TYR A 126 9.69 -4.81 -13.97
CA TYR A 126 8.59 -4.37 -13.09
C TYR A 126 8.06 -5.48 -12.17
N ASP A 127 8.36 -6.75 -12.47
CA ASP A 127 8.01 -7.88 -11.61
C ASP A 127 9.02 -8.03 -10.46
N VAL A 128 10.30 -7.72 -10.74
CA VAL A 128 11.39 -7.71 -9.75
C VAL A 128 11.39 -6.40 -8.94
N PHE A 129 11.24 -5.26 -9.60
CA PHE A 129 11.08 -3.94 -8.99
C PHE A 129 9.61 -3.56 -8.95
N GLN A 130 8.86 -4.21 -8.05
CA GLN A 130 7.49 -3.79 -7.78
C GLN A 130 7.49 -2.32 -7.38
N THR A 131 6.63 -1.54 -8.02
CA THR A 131 6.43 -0.13 -7.71
C THR A 131 6.03 -0.02 -6.23
N PRO A 132 6.73 0.80 -5.41
CA PRO A 132 6.48 0.87 -3.98
C PRO A 132 5.03 1.28 -3.74
N ASP A 133 4.24 0.34 -3.21
CA ASP A 133 2.84 0.59 -2.86
C ASP A 133 2.74 1.21 -1.47
N PHE A 134 1.55 1.68 -1.11
CA PHE A 134 1.33 2.23 0.22
C PHE A 134 1.63 1.19 1.32
N ALA A 135 1.36 -0.10 1.08
CA ALA A 135 1.71 -1.17 2.01
C ALA A 135 3.23 -1.31 2.21
N TYR A 136 4.04 -1.17 1.15
CA TYR A 136 5.49 -1.16 1.23
C TYR A 136 5.99 -0.01 2.12
N VAL A 137 5.43 1.19 1.96
CA VAL A 137 5.72 2.35 2.82
C VAL A 137 5.43 2.03 4.30
N VAL A 138 4.27 1.47 4.58
CA VAL A 138 3.86 1.11 5.95
C VAL A 138 4.77 0.03 6.54
N ASN A 139 5.16 -0.98 5.78
CA ASN A 139 5.95 -2.08 6.34
C ASN A 139 7.43 -1.72 6.47
N ILE A 140 8.02 -1.13 5.44
CA ILE A 140 9.47 -0.90 5.39
C ILE A 140 9.82 0.43 6.05
N VAL A 141 9.21 1.53 5.60
CA VAL A 141 9.61 2.86 6.06
C VAL A 141 9.15 3.12 7.49
N LEU A 142 7.93 2.71 7.84
CA LEU A 142 7.46 2.87 9.22
C LEU A 142 8.27 2.03 10.21
N SER A 143 8.71 0.82 9.84
CA SER A 143 9.54 0.01 10.73
C SER A 143 10.93 0.61 10.94
N LEU A 144 11.52 1.16 9.87
CA LEU A 144 12.80 1.87 9.95
C LEU A 144 12.69 3.12 10.85
N LEU A 145 11.64 3.92 10.65
CA LEU A 145 11.36 5.08 11.49
C LEU A 145 11.10 4.67 12.94
N ALA A 146 10.33 3.60 13.17
CA ALA A 146 10.08 3.10 14.51
C ALA A 146 11.37 2.68 15.23
N LEU A 147 12.25 1.96 14.54
CA LEU A 147 13.55 1.57 15.08
C LEU A 147 14.39 2.80 15.42
N LEU A 148 14.47 3.79 14.52
CA LEU A 148 15.23 5.02 14.73
C LEU A 148 14.72 5.79 15.95
N PHE A 149 13.40 5.98 16.08
CA PHE A 149 12.80 6.68 17.21
C PHE A 149 12.99 5.95 18.55
N VAL A 150 12.89 4.62 18.56
CA VAL A 150 13.12 3.82 19.77
C VAL A 150 14.60 3.88 20.17
N PHE A 151 15.51 3.72 19.21
CA PHE A 151 16.94 3.85 19.44
C PHE A 151 17.28 5.21 20.03
N ASP A 152 16.78 6.28 19.43
CA ASP A 152 17.00 7.65 19.87
C ASP A 152 16.43 7.94 21.26
N SER A 153 15.25 7.41 21.60
CA SER A 153 14.64 7.56 22.93
C SER A 153 15.45 6.87 24.03
N ILE A 154 16.13 5.77 23.71
CA ILE A 154 16.94 5.00 24.69
C ILE A 154 18.37 5.55 24.74
N CYS A 155 19.06 5.62 23.60
CA CYS A 155 20.45 6.03 23.51
C CYS A 155 20.62 7.53 23.80
N GLY A 156 19.73 8.38 23.30
CA GLY A 156 19.81 9.83 23.54
C GLY A 156 19.68 10.19 25.03
N GLU A 157 18.82 9.51 25.78
CA GLU A 157 18.72 9.73 27.23
C GLU A 157 19.85 9.07 28.03
N LYS A 158 20.42 7.98 27.51
CA LYS A 158 21.60 7.33 28.10
C LYS A 158 22.84 8.23 27.98
N GLU A 159 23.05 8.84 26.82
CA GLU A 159 24.17 9.77 26.57
C GLU A 159 24.08 11.05 27.38
N ARG A 160 22.88 11.62 27.50
CA ARG A 160 22.62 12.82 28.31
C ARG A 160 22.65 12.55 29.82
N GLY A 161 22.83 11.31 30.24
CA GLY A 161 22.80 10.89 31.65
C GLY A 161 21.42 10.98 32.31
N THR A 162 20.41 11.53 31.63
CA THR A 162 19.03 11.68 32.12
C THR A 162 18.40 10.35 32.50
N LEU A 163 18.72 9.26 31.80
CA LEU A 163 18.20 7.93 32.13
C LEU A 163 18.71 7.45 33.51
N LYS A 164 19.97 7.74 33.84
CA LYS A 164 20.56 7.38 35.14
C LYS A 164 19.92 8.20 36.28
N VAL A 165 19.67 9.49 36.05
CA VAL A 165 19.01 10.39 37.02
C VAL A 165 17.55 10.02 37.26
N LEU A 166 16.86 9.53 36.22
CA LEU A 166 15.47 9.08 36.32
C LEU A 166 15.38 7.77 37.12
N LEU A 167 16.36 6.88 36.94
CA LEU A 167 16.46 5.61 37.68
C LEU A 167 17.01 5.75 39.10
N SER A 168 17.67 6.86 39.45
CA SER A 168 18.09 7.15 40.83
C SER A 168 16.96 7.72 41.70
N ASN A 169 15.83 8.09 41.09
CA ASN A 169 14.62 8.48 41.80
C ASN A 169 13.71 7.28 42.09
N SER A 170 12.75 7.46 43.00
CA SER A 170 11.77 6.45 43.44
C SER A 170 10.70 6.13 42.38
N VAL A 171 11.10 5.90 41.12
CA VAL A 171 10.19 5.56 40.02
C VAL A 171 10.37 4.08 39.63
N PRO A 172 9.30 3.27 39.63
CA PRO A 172 9.39 1.87 39.22
C PRO A 172 9.81 1.74 37.74
N ARG A 173 10.78 0.86 37.49
CA ARG A 173 11.40 0.66 36.17
C ARG A 173 10.39 0.28 35.09
N ASP A 174 9.38 -0.50 35.44
CA ASP A 174 8.33 -0.95 34.53
C ASP A 174 7.48 0.22 34.01
N THR A 175 7.20 1.20 34.87
CA THR A 175 6.44 2.40 34.48
C THR A 175 7.25 3.30 33.56
N VAL A 176 8.58 3.37 33.75
CA VAL A 176 9.48 4.09 32.84
C VAL A 176 9.53 3.41 31.47
N LEU A 177 9.66 2.08 31.45
CA LEU A 177 9.74 1.29 30.22
C LEU A 177 8.43 1.39 29.41
N LEU A 178 7.29 1.19 30.07
CA LEU A 178 5.96 1.33 29.46
C LEU A 178 5.71 2.75 28.98
N GLY A 179 6.10 3.76 29.77
CA GLY A 179 5.95 5.16 29.40
C GLY A 179 6.76 5.51 28.15
N LYS A 180 7.99 4.99 28.03
CA LYS A 180 8.83 5.14 26.83
C LYS A 180 8.24 4.44 25.62
N TRP A 181 7.80 3.20 25.78
CA TRP A 181 7.23 2.42 24.69
C TRP A 181 5.95 3.07 24.14
N VAL A 182 5.00 3.41 25.02
CA VAL A 182 3.73 4.06 24.63
C VAL A 182 4.00 5.48 24.11
N GLY A 183 4.90 6.24 24.73
CA GLY A 183 5.25 7.59 24.28
C GLY A 183 5.88 7.61 22.88
N GLY A 184 6.82 6.70 22.62
CA GLY A 184 7.42 6.51 21.30
C GLY A 184 6.41 6.04 20.26
N TYR A 185 5.61 5.02 20.58
CA TYR A 185 4.57 4.51 19.70
C TYR A 185 3.52 5.58 19.36
N LEU A 186 3.05 6.35 20.35
CA LEU A 186 2.07 7.41 20.14
C LEU A 186 2.67 8.54 19.29
N SER A 187 3.95 8.83 19.48
CA SER A 187 4.66 9.83 18.68
C SER A 187 4.74 9.44 17.21
N ILE A 188 4.89 8.17 16.86
CA ILE A 188 4.94 7.72 15.45
C ILE A 188 3.54 7.52 14.85
N SER A 189 2.60 6.99 15.64
CA SER A 189 1.25 6.67 15.17
C SER A 189 0.42 7.92 14.87
N ALA A 190 0.55 8.99 15.65
CA ALA A 190 -0.14 10.25 15.40
C ALA A 190 0.17 10.88 14.01
N PRO A 191 1.43 11.13 13.63
CA PRO A 191 1.77 11.66 12.31
C PRO A 191 1.39 10.69 11.18
N PHE A 192 1.54 9.38 11.41
CA PHE A 192 1.11 8.37 10.44
C PHE A 192 -0.40 8.46 10.18
N ALA A 193 -1.23 8.55 11.24
CA ALA A 193 -2.67 8.69 11.10
C ALA A 193 -3.05 9.96 10.33
N VAL A 194 -2.40 11.09 10.60
CA VAL A 194 -2.62 12.34 9.85
C VAL A 194 -2.25 12.19 8.37
N ALA A 195 -1.13 11.54 8.05
CA ALA A 195 -0.72 11.29 6.68
C ALA A 195 -1.71 10.39 5.93
N VAL A 196 -2.22 9.34 6.59
CA VAL A 196 -3.22 8.43 6.01
C VAL A 196 -4.55 9.16 5.75
N VAL A 197 -5.02 9.95 6.72
CA VAL A 197 -6.25 10.74 6.54
C VAL A 197 -6.07 11.78 5.43
N GLY A 198 -4.94 12.49 5.40
CA GLY A 198 -4.64 13.45 4.35
C GLY A 198 -4.57 12.81 2.96
N GLY A 199 -3.95 11.64 2.85
CA GLY A 199 -3.92 10.88 1.61
C GLY A 199 -5.30 10.37 1.19
N PHE A 200 -6.14 9.93 2.13
CA PHE A 200 -7.51 9.51 1.84
C PHE A 200 -8.38 10.67 1.33
N VAL A 201 -8.28 11.85 1.96
CA VAL A 201 -8.96 13.08 1.52
C VAL A 201 -8.51 13.51 0.12
N TYR A 202 -7.25 13.25 -0.23
CA TYR A 202 -6.74 13.54 -1.56
C TYR A 202 -7.32 12.59 -2.63
N LEU A 203 -7.63 11.35 -2.24
CA LEU A 203 -8.13 10.32 -3.15
C LEU A 203 -9.65 10.41 -3.38
N SER A 204 -10.42 10.86 -2.37
CA SER A 204 -11.87 11.08 -2.45
C SER A 204 -12.24 12.24 -3.36
#